data_AF-A0A357T8S2-F1
#
_entry.id   AF-A0A357T8S2-F1
#
_cell.length_a   1.000
_cell.length_b   1.000
_cell.length_c   1.000
_cell.angle_alpha   90.00
_cell.angle_beta   90.00
_cell.angle_gamma   90.00
#
_symmetry.space_group_name_H-M   'P 1'
#
loop_
_entity.id
_entity.type
_entity.pdbx_description
1 polymer ?
#
loop_
_entity_poly.entity_id
_entity_poly.type
_entity_poly.pdbx_seq_one_letter_code
_entity_poly.pdbx_strand_id
1 'polypeptide(L)'
;NKEIEYARYLVATMARAYGVDALDTPYTDMENFKGLEEDTKFARSIGFTGRLAINPRQIEVIHQVFSPTEEEIVEAENILLEAEEAERQGLGVFSYKGKMVDLPVIHRAEKTLEKAKKWGLRR
;
A
#
# COMPACT_ATOMS: atom_id res chain seq x y z
N ASN A 1 15.47 6.91 -13.88
CA ASN A 1 15.38 7.93 -12.82
C ASN A 1 16.26 7.56 -11.62
N LYS A 2 17.56 7.30 -11.83
CA LYS A 2 18.47 6.84 -10.74
C LYS A 2 18.95 8.00 -9.85
N GLU A 3 18.91 9.22 -10.37
CA GLU A 3 19.41 10.42 -9.70
C GLU A 3 18.75 10.64 -8.32
N ILE A 4 17.45 10.37 -8.20
CA ILE A 4 16.68 10.60 -6.96
C ILE A 4 16.36 9.31 -6.19
N GLU A 5 16.86 8.16 -6.63
CA GLU A 5 16.47 6.85 -6.09
C GLU A 5 16.81 6.71 -4.60
N TYR A 6 18.04 7.08 -4.20
CA TYR A 6 18.44 7.11 -2.79
C TYR A 6 17.54 8.02 -1.94
N ALA A 7 17.22 9.21 -2.46
CA ALA A 7 16.36 10.16 -1.76
C ALA A 7 14.93 9.61 -1.58
N ARG A 8 14.38 8.92 -2.60
CA ARG A 8 13.06 8.26 -2.51
C ARG A 8 13.03 7.21 -1.40
N TYR A 9 14.04 6.35 -1.33
CA TYR A 9 14.15 5.36 -0.25
C TYR A 9 14.26 6.01 1.13
N LEU A 10 15.08 7.05 1.26
CA LEU A 10 15.26 7.77 2.52
C LEU A 10 13.93 8.41 2.97
N VAL A 11 13.23 9.10 2.08
CA VAL A 11 11.93 9.74 2.39
C VAL A 11 10.89 8.71 2.83
N ALA A 12 10.72 7.62 2.07
CA ALA A 12 9.75 6.59 2.43
C ALA A 12 10.06 5.93 3.79
N THR A 13 11.34 5.65 4.05
CA THR A 13 11.79 5.06 5.31
C THR A 13 11.52 6.01 6.49
N MET A 14 11.89 7.28 6.35
CA MET A 14 11.70 8.27 7.40
C MET A 14 10.22 8.57 7.64
N ALA A 15 9.44 8.74 6.58
CA ALA A 15 7.99 8.93 6.71
C ALA A 15 7.33 7.78 7.49
N ARG A 16 7.73 6.53 7.19
CA ARG A 16 7.25 5.37 7.94
C ARG A 16 7.67 5.39 9.41
N ALA A 17 8.93 5.75 9.70
CA ALA A 17 9.45 5.83 11.07
C ALA A 17 8.72 6.89 11.91
N TYR A 18 8.31 8.00 11.29
CA TYR A 18 7.59 9.10 11.95
C TYR A 18 6.07 8.99 11.84
N GLY A 19 5.54 7.96 11.18
CA GLY A 19 4.10 7.75 11.04
C GLY A 19 3.38 8.81 10.19
N VAL A 20 4.07 9.40 9.22
CA VAL A 20 3.51 10.41 8.29
C VAL A 20 3.40 9.86 6.87
N ASP A 21 2.55 10.50 6.06
CA ASP A 21 2.40 10.15 4.65
C ASP A 21 3.66 10.52 3.85
N ALA A 22 3.99 9.68 2.86
CA ALA A 22 5.07 9.91 1.90
C ALA A 22 4.47 10.14 0.51
N LEU A 23 4.71 11.33 -0.04
CA LEU A 23 4.29 11.70 -1.39
C LEU A 23 5.49 11.72 -2.34
N ASP A 24 5.40 10.94 -3.41
CA ASP A 24 6.46 10.84 -4.42
C ASP A 24 6.42 12.01 -5.41
N THR A 25 7.51 12.19 -6.16
CA THR A 25 7.68 13.30 -7.09
C THR A 25 6.73 13.22 -8.29
N PRO A 26 6.49 14.34 -9.00
CA PRO A 26 5.76 14.34 -10.26
C PRO A 26 6.41 13.40 -11.30
N TYR A 27 5.57 12.80 -12.14
CA TYR A 27 5.99 12.17 -13.38
C TYR A 27 5.78 13.14 -14.53
N THR A 28 6.84 13.56 -15.20
CA THR A 28 6.82 14.73 -16.10
C THR A 28 6.47 14.40 -17.54
N ASP A 29 6.61 13.15 -17.97
CA ASP A 29 6.21 12.72 -19.31
C ASP A 29 4.68 12.54 -19.35
N MET A 30 3.98 13.48 -20.00
CA MET A 30 2.53 13.58 -19.98
C MET A 30 1.81 12.59 -20.90
N GLU A 31 2.52 11.97 -21.84
CA GLU A 31 1.93 11.06 -22.84
C GLU A 31 2.25 9.59 -22.53
N ASN A 32 3.23 9.33 -21.67
CA ASN A 32 3.64 7.98 -21.27
C ASN A 32 2.93 7.49 -20.00
N PHE A 33 1.67 7.11 -20.12
CA PHE A 33 0.86 6.56 -19.01
C PHE A 33 1.38 5.23 -18.48
N LYS A 34 1.98 4.40 -19.35
CA LYS A 34 2.59 3.13 -18.93
C LYS A 34 3.78 3.37 -18.01
N GLY A 35 4.66 4.31 -18.37
CA GLY A 35 5.79 4.70 -17.53
C GLY A 35 5.35 5.34 -16.21
N LEU A 36 4.27 6.15 -16.23
CA LEU A 36 3.64 6.65 -15.01
C LEU A 36 3.17 5.50 -14.10
N GLU A 37 2.46 4.51 -14.66
CA GLU A 37 1.97 3.36 -13.89
C GLU A 37 3.13 2.56 -13.27
N GLU A 38 4.15 2.23 -14.05
CA GLU A 38 5.32 1.47 -13.61
C GLU A 38 6.09 2.20 -12.50
N ASP A 39 6.38 3.49 -12.68
CA ASP A 39 7.08 4.30 -11.67
C ASP A 39 6.22 4.51 -10.41
N THR A 40 4.89 4.60 -10.55
CA THR A 40 3.97 4.68 -9.40
C THR A 40 3.93 3.36 -8.63
N LYS A 41 3.92 2.21 -9.33
CA LYS A 41 3.98 0.89 -8.70
C LYS A 41 5.28 0.71 -7.92
N PHE A 42 6.39 1.20 -8.48
CA PHE A 42 7.67 1.24 -7.78
C PHE A 42 7.62 2.15 -6.54
N ALA A 43 7.06 3.35 -6.64
CA ALA A 43 6.89 4.24 -5.49
C ALA A 43 6.12 3.56 -4.35
N ARG A 44 4.98 2.93 -4.67
CA ARG A 44 4.16 2.17 -3.72
C ARG A 44 4.97 1.03 -3.08
N SER A 45 5.75 0.28 -3.87
CA SER A 45 6.49 -0.89 -3.36
C SER A 45 7.59 -0.53 -2.36
N ILE A 46 8.14 0.69 -2.43
CA ILE A 46 9.17 1.18 -1.51
C ILE A 46 8.62 1.98 -0.33
N GLY A 47 7.28 2.11 -0.21
CA GLY A 47 6.62 2.65 0.97
C GLY A 47 6.02 4.04 0.82
N PHE A 48 5.97 4.62 -0.39
CA PHE A 48 5.17 5.83 -0.61
C PHE A 48 3.67 5.55 -0.44
N THR A 49 2.94 6.56 0.03
CA THR A 49 1.47 6.49 0.22
C THR A 49 0.69 7.30 -0.81
N GLY A 50 1.38 8.07 -1.65
CA GLY A 50 0.81 8.77 -2.80
C GLY A 50 1.89 9.37 -3.69
N ARG A 51 1.48 10.13 -4.71
CA ARG A 51 2.40 10.95 -5.53
C ARG A 51 1.75 12.25 -5.97
N LEU A 52 2.57 13.22 -6.32
CA LEU A 52 2.11 14.49 -6.90
C LEU A 52 1.64 14.30 -8.34
N ALA A 53 0.43 14.78 -8.65
CA ALA A 53 -0.11 14.85 -10.00
C ALA A 53 0.04 16.26 -10.56
N ILE A 54 0.49 16.38 -11.82
CA ILE A 54 0.64 17.66 -12.52
C ILE A 54 -0.38 17.84 -13.64
N ASN A 55 -1.16 16.80 -13.94
CA ASN A 55 -2.22 16.83 -14.94
C ASN A 55 -3.40 15.96 -14.48
N PRO A 56 -4.67 16.40 -14.65
CA PRO A 56 -5.84 15.62 -14.28
C PRO A 56 -5.88 14.20 -14.89
N ARG A 57 -5.32 14.01 -16.10
CA ARG A 57 -5.25 12.70 -16.76
C ARG A 57 -4.43 11.67 -15.96
N GLN A 58 -3.56 12.10 -15.05
CA GLN A 58 -2.75 11.20 -14.22
C GLN A 58 -3.50 10.65 -13.00
N ILE A 59 -4.58 11.32 -12.57
CA ILE A 59 -5.27 11.03 -11.30
C ILE A 59 -5.76 9.59 -11.25
N GLU A 60 -6.39 9.11 -12.32
CA GLU A 60 -6.95 7.76 -12.37
C GLU A 60 -5.87 6.69 -12.20
N VAL A 61 -4.78 6.77 -12.95
CA VAL A 61 -3.65 5.83 -12.87
C VAL A 61 -3.01 5.86 -11.47
N ILE A 62 -2.84 7.05 -10.90
CA ILE A 62 -2.27 7.22 -9.56
C ILE A 62 -3.17 6.56 -8.50
N HIS A 63 -4.48 6.85 -8.54
CA HIS A 63 -5.44 6.28 -7.60
C HIS A 63 -5.53 4.76 -7.74
N GLN A 64 -5.55 4.23 -8.96
CA GLN A 64 -5.57 2.78 -9.19
C GLN A 64 -4.37 2.09 -8.55
N VAL A 65 -3.18 2.70 -8.60
CA VAL A 65 -1.98 2.09 -8.01
C VAL A 65 -1.96 2.20 -6.49
N PHE A 66 -2.33 3.35 -5.90
CA PHE A 66 -2.25 3.54 -4.44
C PHE A 66 -3.49 3.03 -3.67
N SER A 67 -4.60 2.78 -4.35
CA SER A 67 -5.78 2.14 -3.76
C SER A 67 -5.53 0.66 -3.48
N PRO A 68 -6.01 0.11 -2.36
CA PRO A 68 -6.03 -1.33 -2.19
C PRO A 68 -6.94 -1.95 -3.26
N THR A 69 -6.51 -3.05 -3.87
CA THR A 69 -7.33 -3.79 -4.84
C THR A 69 -8.39 -4.61 -4.12
N GLU A 70 -9.43 -5.04 -4.84
CA GLU A 70 -10.46 -5.91 -4.26
C GLU A 70 -9.84 -7.21 -3.71
N GLU A 71 -8.84 -7.77 -4.39
CA GLU A 71 -8.12 -8.95 -3.92
C GLU A 71 -7.35 -8.67 -2.63
N GLU A 72 -6.70 -7.51 -2.52
CA GLU A 72 -5.99 -7.11 -1.30
C GLU A 72 -6.96 -6.88 -0.13
N ILE A 73 -8.15 -6.36 -0.39
CA ILE A 73 -9.22 -6.16 0.61
C ILE A 73 -9.73 -7.52 1.09
N VAL A 74 -10.10 -8.42 0.18
CA VAL A 74 -10.59 -9.77 0.51
C VAL A 74 -9.52 -10.57 1.26
N GLU A 75 -8.26 -10.48 0.84
CA GLU A 75 -7.15 -11.11 1.55
C GLU A 75 -7.03 -10.58 2.98
N ALA A 76 -7.09 -9.26 3.16
CA ALA A 76 -7.02 -8.64 4.48
C ALA A 76 -8.17 -9.09 5.38
N GLU A 77 -9.41 -9.18 4.87
CA GLU A 77 -10.56 -9.69 5.63
C GLU A 77 -10.34 -11.13 6.09
N ASN A 78 -9.88 -12.01 5.19
CA ASN A 78 -9.61 -13.40 5.55
C ASN A 78 -8.50 -13.51 6.60
N ILE A 79 -7.44 -12.72 6.49
CA ILE A 79 -6.36 -12.70 7.48
C ILE A 79 -6.91 -12.32 8.86
N LEU A 80 -7.79 -11.32 8.95
CA LEU A 80 -8.36 -10.91 10.24
C LEU A 80 -9.32 -11.96 10.81
N LEU A 81 -10.13 -12.60 9.99
CA LEU A 81 -11.02 -13.69 10.42
C LEU A 81 -10.22 -14.86 11.02
N GLU A 82 -9.13 -15.27 10.36
CA GLU A 82 -8.25 -16.33 10.85
C GLU A 82 -7.46 -15.89 12.09
N ALA A 83 -7.09 -14.60 12.18
CA ALA A 83 -6.45 -14.06 13.38
C ALA A 83 -7.36 -14.10 14.61
N GLU A 84 -8.65 -13.79 14.46
CA GLU A 84 -9.63 -13.93 15.54
C GLU A 84 -9.78 -15.39 16.00
N GLU A 85 -9.76 -16.35 15.07
CA GLU A 85 -9.81 -17.78 15.43
C GLU A 85 -8.53 -18.23 16.14
N ALA A 86 -7.37 -17.81 15.66
CA ALA A 86 -6.09 -18.08 16.31
C ALA A 86 -6.05 -17.50 17.74
N GLU A 87 -6.54 -16.28 17.94
CA GLU A 87 -6.63 -15.66 19.26
C GLU A 87 -7.56 -16.44 20.20
N ARG A 88 -8.73 -16.89 19.72
CA ARG A 88 -9.64 -17.77 20.50
C ARG A 88 -8.98 -19.08 20.93
N GLN A 89 -8.03 -19.58 20.14
CA GLN A 89 -7.24 -20.78 20.45
C GLN A 89 -5.99 -20.49 21.30
N GLY A 90 -5.71 -19.23 21.64
CA GLY A 90 -4.53 -18.81 22.38
C GLY A 90 -3.24 -18.86 21.56
N LEU A 91 -3.33 -18.80 20.23
CA LEU A 91 -2.19 -18.84 19.32
C LEU A 91 -1.74 -17.41 18.96
N GLY A 92 -0.45 -17.12 19.15
CA GLY A 92 0.15 -15.84 18.74
C GLY A 92 0.57 -15.77 17.26
N VAL A 93 0.57 -16.90 16.56
CA VAL A 93 0.89 -17.04 15.14
C VAL A 93 0.02 -18.14 14.53
N PHE A 94 -0.29 -18.04 13.24
CA PHE A 94 -1.04 -19.06 12.50
C PHE A 94 -0.54 -19.21 11.06
N SER A 95 -0.98 -20.26 10.37
CA SER A 95 -0.65 -20.50 8.96
C SER A 95 -1.83 -20.10 8.08
N TYR A 96 -1.59 -19.26 7.08
CA TYR A 96 -2.58 -18.88 6.07
C TYR A 96 -1.96 -19.01 4.68
N LYS A 97 -2.60 -19.80 3.80
CA LYS A 97 -2.09 -20.12 2.45
C LYS A 97 -0.62 -20.60 2.45
N GLY A 98 -0.24 -21.37 3.45
CA GLY A 98 1.12 -21.91 3.61
C GLY A 98 2.17 -20.87 4.07
N LYS A 99 1.74 -19.68 4.51
CA LYS A 99 2.62 -18.63 5.06
C LYS A 99 2.31 -18.40 6.54
N MET A 100 3.35 -18.14 7.32
CA MET A 100 3.20 -17.71 8.71
C MET A 100 2.58 -16.31 8.74
N VAL A 101 1.55 -16.14 9.56
CA VAL A 101 0.94 -14.87 9.89
C VAL A 101 1.22 -14.56 11.35
N ASP A 102 1.78 -13.37 11.56
CA ASP A 102 2.11 -12.80 12.87
C ASP A 102 1.55 -11.37 12.97
N LEU A 103 1.84 -10.72 14.09
CA LEU A 103 1.30 -9.41 14.42
C LEU A 103 1.57 -8.33 13.33
N PRO A 104 2.77 -8.19 12.76
CA PRO A 104 3.01 -7.28 11.62
C PRO A 104 2.14 -7.52 10.39
N VAL A 105 1.81 -8.77 10.06
CA VAL A 105 0.93 -9.11 8.93
C VAL A 105 -0.51 -8.74 9.25
N ILE A 106 -0.97 -9.02 10.46
CA ILE A 106 -2.31 -8.62 10.96
C ILE A 106 -2.46 -7.09 10.87
N HIS A 107 -1.50 -6.33 11.41
CA HIS A 107 -1.52 -4.86 11.34
C HIS A 107 -1.54 -4.32 9.91
N ARG A 108 -0.93 -5.04 8.96
CA ARG A 108 -1.00 -4.65 7.54
C ARG A 108 -2.40 -4.86 6.98
N ALA A 109 -3.04 -5.99 7.30
CA ALA A 109 -4.42 -6.28 6.90
C ALA A 109 -5.39 -5.23 7.47
N GLU A 110 -5.26 -4.88 8.76
CA GLU A 110 -6.05 -3.81 9.38
C GLU A 110 -5.93 -2.48 8.63
N LYS A 111 -4.69 -2.05 8.33
CA LYS A 111 -4.44 -0.80 7.58
C LYS A 111 -5.02 -0.84 6.17
N THR A 112 -4.99 -1.99 5.50
CA THR A 112 -5.63 -2.15 4.19
C THR A 112 -7.14 -1.92 4.28
N LEU A 113 -7.81 -2.50 5.27
CA LEU A 113 -9.25 -2.32 5.47
C LEU A 113 -9.61 -0.92 5.94
N GLU A 114 -8.79 -0.30 6.80
CA GLU A 114 -8.96 1.09 7.21
C GLU A 114 -8.95 2.03 6.00
N LYS A 115 -7.96 1.87 5.10
CA LYS A 115 -7.90 2.63 3.85
C LYS A 115 -9.11 2.37 2.97
N ALA A 116 -9.48 1.10 2.78
CA ALA A 116 -10.62 0.73 1.95
C ALA A 116 -11.93 1.36 2.45
N LYS A 117 -12.17 1.36 3.77
CA LYS A 117 -13.31 2.03 4.39
C LYS A 117 -13.25 3.54 4.22
N LYS A 118 -12.10 4.16 4.51
CA LYS A 118 -11.90 5.62 4.40
C LYS A 118 -12.12 6.13 2.97
N TRP A 119 -11.79 5.33 1.97
CA TRP A 119 -11.92 5.68 0.55
C TRP A 119 -13.23 5.17 -0.08
N GLY A 120 -14.13 4.56 0.69
CA GLY A 120 -15.43 4.09 0.20
C GLY A 120 -15.35 2.85 -0.70
N LEU A 121 -14.23 2.11 -0.66
CA LEU A 121 -14.01 0.87 -1.40
C LEU A 121 -14.61 -0.35 -0.70
N ARG A 122 -14.83 -0.27 0.61
CA ARG A 122 -15.48 -1.30 1.44
C ARG A 122 -16.40 -0.63 2.46
N ARG A 123 -17.52 -1.29 2.80
CA ARG A 123 -18.45 -0.81 3.83
C ARG A 123 -18.01 -1.24 5.23
#